data_AF-X0X2C6-F1
#
_entry.id   AF-X0X2C6-F1
#
_cell.length_a   1.000
_cell.length_b   1.000
_cell.length_c   1.000
_cell.angle_alpha   90.00
_cell.angle_beta   90.00
_cell.angle_gamma   90.00
#
_symmetry.space_group_name_H-M   'P 1'
#
loop_
_entity.id
_entity.type
_entity.pdbx_description
1 polymer ?
#
loop_
_entity_poly.entity_id
_entity_poly.type
_entity_poly.pdbx_seq_one_letter_code
_entity_poly.pdbx_strand_id
1 'polypeptide(L)'
;ENSYKVADADATDVIGIVYNAGVADGSDVWIVVSGIAEVLIDAGGCVHHDRLISSATAGSADVSNTPAVAVHFQEIGHAIETVVGAGLAKAIIHLL
;
A
#
# COMPACT_ATOMS: atom_id res chain seq x y z
N GLU A 1 -8.44 -6.33 -25.29
CA GLU A 1 -8.14 -5.16 -24.42
C GLU A 1 -7.28 -5.63 -23.27
N ASN A 2 -6.37 -4.79 -22.78
CA ASN A 2 -5.59 -5.14 -21.59
C ASN A 2 -6.53 -5.15 -20.38
N SER A 3 -6.49 -6.21 -19.57
CA SER A 3 -7.34 -6.37 -18.37
C SER A 3 -6.86 -5.53 -17.18
N TYR A 4 -5.85 -4.69 -17.38
CA TYR A 4 -5.25 -3.83 -16.36
C TYR A 4 -4.82 -2.50 -16.99
N LYS A 5 -4.81 -1.45 -16.16
CA LYS A 5 -4.27 -0.12 -16.47
C LYS A 5 -3.09 0.13 -15.55
N VAL A 6 -2.02 0.75 -16.06
CA VAL A 6 -0.90 1.21 -15.24
C VAL A 6 -1.26 2.59 -14.69
N ALA A 7 -1.06 2.80 -13.40
CA ALA A 7 -1.26 4.07 -12.72
C ALA A 7 0.05 4.53 -12.07
N ASP A 8 0.14 5.83 -11.77
CA ASP A 8 1.22 6.35 -10.94
C ASP A 8 1.13 5.73 -9.53
N ALA A 9 2.28 5.53 -8.89
CA ALA A 9 2.40 4.83 -7.62
C ALA A 9 1.68 5.53 -6.45
N ASP A 10 1.33 6.81 -6.60
CA ASP A 10 0.64 7.67 -5.64
C ASP A 10 -0.78 8.07 -6.11
N ALA A 11 -1.30 7.44 -7.16
CA ALA A 11 -2.62 7.73 -7.71
C ALA A 11 -3.77 7.30 -6.77
N THR A 12 -4.99 7.68 -7.15
CA THR A 12 -6.22 7.08 -6.61
C THR A 12 -6.43 5.70 -7.19
N ASP A 13 -7.11 4.81 -6.46
CA ASP A 13 -7.32 3.40 -6.82
C ASP A 13 -6.01 2.62 -7.06
N VAL A 14 -4.94 2.96 -6.33
CA VAL A 14 -3.64 2.26 -6.44
C VAL A 14 -3.75 0.88 -5.81
N ILE A 15 -3.64 -0.14 -6.66
CA ILE A 15 -3.53 -1.55 -6.25
C ILE A 15 -2.06 -1.90 -6.12
N GLY A 16 -1.47 -1.53 -4.98
CA GLY A 16 -0.14 -1.95 -4.57
C GLY A 16 1.01 -1.45 -5.47
N ILE A 17 2.21 -1.41 -4.90
CA ILE A 17 3.41 -1.01 -5.64
C ILE A 17 4.41 -2.14 -5.50
N VAL A 18 4.94 -2.61 -6.63
CA VAL A 18 5.92 -3.69 -6.65
C VAL A 18 7.27 -3.09 -6.26
N TYR A 19 7.70 -3.34 -5.03
CA TYR A 19 9.07 -3.05 -4.63
C TYR A 19 9.99 -4.15 -5.19
N ASN A 20 10.77 -3.83 -6.21
CA ASN A 20 11.65 -4.77 -6.90
C ASN A 20 13.12 -4.63 -6.54
N ALA A 21 13.46 -3.87 -5.48
CA ALA A 21 14.86 -3.73 -5.08
C ALA A 21 15.43 -5.10 -4.69
N GLY A 22 16.48 -5.53 -5.41
CA GLY A 22 17.07 -6.86 -5.22
C GLY A 22 16.37 -7.99 -5.99
N VAL A 23 15.34 -7.70 -6.78
CA VAL A 23 14.67 -8.65 -7.67
C VAL A 23 15.20 -8.44 -9.09
N ALA A 24 15.66 -9.51 -9.74
CA ALA A 24 16.16 -9.44 -11.10
C ALA A 24 15.03 -9.18 -12.10
N ASP A 25 15.30 -8.42 -13.17
CA ASP A 25 14.35 -8.20 -14.25
C ASP A 25 13.87 -9.53 -14.85
N GLY A 26 12.56 -9.64 -15.10
CA GLY A 26 11.93 -10.86 -15.60
C GLY A 26 11.64 -11.93 -14.54
N SER A 27 11.84 -11.62 -13.25
CA SER A 27 11.39 -12.50 -12.16
C SER A 27 9.87 -12.50 -12.04
N ASP A 28 9.31 -13.65 -11.67
CA ASP A 28 7.89 -13.77 -11.35
C ASP A 28 7.54 -12.89 -10.13
N VAL A 29 6.41 -12.18 -10.22
CA VAL A 29 5.87 -11.34 -9.14
C VAL A 29 4.50 -11.84 -8.73
N TRP A 30 4.27 -11.87 -7.42
CA TRP A 30 2.96 -12.15 -6.85
C TRP A 30 2.25 -10.83 -6.58
N ILE A 31 1.12 -10.61 -7.24
CA ILE A 31 0.25 -9.47 -6.99
C ILE A 31 -0.80 -9.88 -5.96
N VAL A 32 -0.74 -9.30 -4.77
CA VAL A 32 -1.76 -9.51 -3.73
C VAL A 32 -2.85 -8.46 -3.90
N VAL A 33 -3.95 -8.86 -4.52
CA VAL A 33 -5.12 -7.99 -4.76
C VAL A 33 -6.06 -7.94 -3.54
N SER A 34 -6.03 -9.00 -2.72
CA SER A 34 -6.70 -9.05 -1.41
C SER A 34 -6.02 -10.12 -0.56
N GLY A 35 -5.83 -9.85 0.73
CA GLY A 35 -5.18 -10.76 1.66
C GLY A 35 -4.09 -10.08 2.48
N ILE A 36 -3.16 -10.86 3.03
CA ILE A 36 -2.08 -10.33 3.88
C ILE A 36 -0.82 -10.13 3.04
N ALA A 37 -0.22 -8.94 3.13
CA ALA A 37 1.03 -8.60 2.48
C ALA A 37 1.91 -7.73 3.39
N GLU A 38 3.21 -7.66 3.07
CA GLU A 38 4.10 -6.64 3.63
C GLU A 38 3.97 -5.36 2.79
N VAL A 39 3.64 -4.26 3.45
CA VAL A 39 3.44 -2.94 2.85
C VAL A 39 4.51 -2.00 3.38
N LEU A 40 5.17 -1.26 2.50
CA LEU A 40 6.13 -0.24 2.89
C LEU A 40 5.39 0.96 3.48
N ILE A 41 5.58 1.23 4.77
CA ILE A 41 5.02 2.37 5.49
C ILE A 41 5.99 3.55 5.41
N ASP A 42 5.45 4.74 5.21
CA ASP A 42 6.21 5.99 5.19
C ASP A 42 6.77 6.35 6.59
N ALA A 43 7.56 7.42 6.68
CA ALA A 43 8.32 7.82 7.85
C ALA A 43 7.50 8.03 9.13
N GLY A 44 6.18 8.15 9.04
CA GLY A 44 5.27 8.21 10.19
C GLY A 44 5.13 6.90 10.97
N GLY A 45 5.42 5.77 10.33
CA GLY A 45 5.10 4.44 10.86
C GLY A 45 3.59 4.17 10.93
N CYS A 46 3.23 3.05 11.54
CA CYS A 46 1.83 2.66 11.76
C CYS A 46 1.67 1.90 13.07
N VAL A 47 0.44 1.87 13.58
CA VAL A 47 0.02 1.01 14.68
C VAL A 47 -1.01 -0.02 14.20
N HIS A 48 -1.16 -1.08 14.97
CA HIS A 48 -2.19 -2.09 14.74
C HIS A 48 -3.59 -1.45 14.56
N HIS A 49 -4.30 -1.89 13.53
CA HIS A 49 -5.60 -1.38 13.04
C HIS A 49 -5.58 -0.03 12.31
N ASP A 50 -4.43 0.61 12.13
CA ASP A 50 -4.36 1.82 11.31
C ASP A 50 -4.88 1.54 9.90
N ARG A 51 -5.70 2.47 9.42
CA ARG A 51 -6.18 2.48 8.04
C ARG A 51 -5.06 3.03 7.15
N LEU A 52 -4.70 2.24 6.15
CA LEU A 52 -3.62 2.54 5.23
C LEU A 52 -4.16 3.14 3.95
N ILE A 53 -3.52 4.22 3.49
CA ILE A 53 -3.80 4.87 2.21
C ILE A 53 -2.52 4.94 1.37
N SER A 54 -2.64 5.19 0.07
CA SER A 54 -1.51 5.59 -0.76
C SER A 54 -0.83 6.85 -0.19
N SER A 55 0.49 6.82 0.03
CA SER A 55 1.25 7.98 0.46
C SER A 55 1.49 8.96 -0.70
N ALA A 56 1.83 10.21 -0.37
CA ALA A 56 2.45 11.14 -1.30
C ALA A 56 3.88 10.70 -1.70
N THR A 57 4.51 9.84 -0.91
CA THR A 57 5.75 9.16 -1.29
C THR A 57 5.39 7.96 -2.17
N ALA A 58 5.72 8.05 -3.45
CA ALA A 58 5.53 6.96 -4.40
C ALA A 58 6.18 5.67 -3.89
N GLY A 59 5.38 4.60 -3.79
CA GLY A 59 5.85 3.28 -3.35
C GLY A 59 5.49 2.92 -1.91
N SER A 60 4.95 3.84 -1.13
CA SER A 60 4.63 3.60 0.29
C SER A 60 3.19 3.94 0.65
N ALA A 61 2.81 3.48 1.84
CA ALA A 61 1.52 3.76 2.46
C ALA A 61 1.68 4.77 3.60
N ASP A 62 0.65 5.58 3.80
CA ASP A 62 0.51 6.48 4.95
C ASP A 62 -0.73 6.10 5.77
N VAL A 63 -0.77 6.58 7.01
CA VAL A 63 -1.86 6.32 7.96
C VAL A 63 -2.90 7.42 7.86
N SER A 64 -4.15 7.03 7.64
CA SER A 64 -5.27 7.97 7.65
C SER A 64 -6.48 7.39 8.37
N ASN A 65 -6.51 7.45 9.69
CA ASN A 65 -7.60 6.88 10.49
C ASN A 65 -8.90 7.69 10.48
N THR A 66 -8.87 8.91 9.93
CA THR A 66 -10.05 9.76 9.80
C THR A 66 -10.39 9.90 8.33
N PRO A 67 -11.41 9.18 7.82
CA PRO A 67 -11.79 9.25 6.41
C PRO A 67 -12.22 10.66 6.03
N ALA A 68 -11.36 11.38 5.32
CA ALA A 68 -11.74 12.60 4.62
C ALA A 68 -12.18 12.24 3.20
N VAL A 69 -13.12 13.00 2.64
CA VAL A 69 -13.61 12.79 1.26
C VAL A 69 -12.46 12.74 0.25
N ALA A 70 -11.42 13.56 0.46
CA ALA A 70 -10.25 13.65 -0.40
C ALA A 70 -9.40 12.36 -0.46
N VAL A 71 -9.48 11.51 0.56
CA VAL A 71 -8.66 10.28 0.69
C VAL A 71 -9.50 9.01 0.64
N HIS A 72 -10.80 9.13 0.30
CA HIS A 72 -11.73 8.00 0.30
C HIS A 72 -11.33 6.91 -0.71
N PHE A 73 -10.85 7.30 -1.90
CA PHE A 73 -10.39 6.40 -2.96
C PHE A 73 -8.90 6.10 -2.91
N GLN A 74 -8.26 6.35 -1.76
CA GLN A 74 -6.84 6.07 -1.55
C GLN A 74 -6.62 4.91 -0.58
N GLU A 75 -7.68 4.38 0.03
CA GLU A 75 -7.57 3.28 0.98
C GLU A 75 -7.12 1.99 0.30
N ILE A 76 -6.15 1.32 0.92
CA ILE A 76 -5.56 0.07 0.43
C ILE A 76 -5.65 -1.07 1.44
N GLY A 77 -6.00 -0.80 2.70
CA GLY A 77 -6.04 -1.85 3.73
C GLY A 77 -5.93 -1.37 5.17
N HIS A 78 -5.63 -2.31 6.07
CA HIS A 78 -5.33 -2.03 7.48
C HIS A 78 -4.03 -2.68 7.94
N ALA A 79 -3.27 -1.97 8.77
CA ALA A 79 -2.11 -2.52 9.46
C ALA A 79 -2.55 -3.59 10.48
N ILE A 80 -1.86 -4.72 10.49
CA ILE A 80 -2.05 -5.78 11.50
C ILE A 80 -0.86 -5.89 12.45
N GLU A 81 0.14 -5.01 12.32
CA GLU A 81 1.24 -4.85 13.25
C GLU A 81 1.64 -3.39 13.44
N THR A 82 2.50 -3.12 14.43
CA THR A 82 3.02 -1.79 14.73
C THR A 82 4.46 -1.68 14.25
N VAL A 83 4.76 -0.64 13.48
CA VAL A 83 6.09 -0.28 12.99
C VAL A 83 6.36 1.18 13.30
N VAL A 84 7.53 1.48 13.87
CA VAL A 84 7.95 2.85 14.18
C VAL A 84 8.85 3.37 13.07
N GLY A 85 8.51 4.52 12.51
CA GLY A 85 9.24 5.09 11.38
C GLY A 85 8.95 4.36 10.07
N ALA A 86 9.74 4.66 9.03
CA ALA A 86 9.61 3.99 7.73
C ALA A 86 10.04 2.52 7.81
N GLY A 87 9.26 1.63 7.20
CA GLY A 87 9.57 0.19 7.18
C GLY A 87 8.44 -0.68 6.63
N LEU A 88 8.73 -1.95 6.40
CA LEU A 88 7.70 -2.92 6.02
C LEU A 88 6.83 -3.24 7.23
N ALA A 89 5.51 -3.15 7.06
CA ALA A 89 4.52 -3.60 8.02
C ALA A 89 3.57 -4.61 7.37
N LYS A 90 3.18 -5.64 8.10
CA LYS A 90 2.09 -6.54 7.73
C LYS A 90 0.77 -5.78 7.70
N ALA A 91 0.07 -5.90 6.60
CA ALA A 91 -1.25 -5.34 6.39
C ALA A 91 -2.20 -6.38 5.80
N ILE A 92 -3.49 -6.21 6.09
CA ILE A 92 -4.55 -6.83 5.31
C ILE A 92 -4.98 -5.85 4.22
N ILE A 93 -4.70 -6.22 2.97
CA ILE A 93 -5.07 -5.48 1.77
C ILE A 93 -6.48 -5.87 1.34
N HIS A 94 -7.30 -4.88 1.04
CA HIS A 94 -8.66 -5.06 0.55
C HIS A 94 -9.05 -3.92 -0.40
N LEU A 95 -10.08 -4.20 -1.21
CA LEU A 95 -10.73 -3.23 -2.08
C LEU A 95 -12.08 -2.85 -1.45
N LEU A 96 -12.39 -1.56 -1.46
CA LEU A 96 -13.71 -1.02 -1.11
C LEU A 96 -14.69 -1.15 -2.28
#